data_AF-A0A0W0TSZ8-F1
#
_entry.id   AF-A0A0W0TSZ8-F1
#
_cell.length_a   1.000
_cell.length_b   1.000
_cell.length_c   1.000
_cell.angle_alpha   90.00
_cell.angle_beta   90.00
_cell.angle_gamma   90.00
#
_symmetry.space_group_name_H-M   'P 1'
#
loop_
_entity.id
_entity.type
_entity.pdbx_description
1 polymer ?
#
loop_
_entity_poly.entity_id
_entity_poly.type
_entity_poly.pdbx_seq_one_letter_code
_entity_poly.pdbx_strand_id
1 'polypeptide(L)'
;MKRAFKGMMCLFLAGCLNGAFAAEASLKNMPIGKITTASQQSRMTPRQALQQLKAGNDRFLKGNLKQRDYLAQAKAASYGQYPWAVVLNCMDSRSVPELFFDQGLADLFTLRVAGNVLDDIMTGSMEFATKVVGARLIVVLGHTSCGAMSGACDGVNLGHLDSVLDKISPLVPKTRQETGLTQCSDPKLVNALAKNNALHVAREIQEKSPIIRELIQKGEVGIVAGIHDIRTGEVTFFEEGKLIPR
;
A
#
# COMPACT_ATOMS: atom_id res chain seq x y z
N MET A 1 29.63 7.53 75.39
CA MET A 1 28.77 6.88 76.41
C MET A 1 28.17 5.63 75.81
N LYS A 2 28.52 4.48 76.41
CA LYS A 2 28.08 3.13 76.06
C LYS A 2 26.72 2.84 76.73
N ARG A 3 25.83 2.12 76.04
CA ARG A 3 24.84 1.13 76.58
C ARG A 3 24.18 0.47 75.36
N ALA A 4 24.57 -0.75 74.99
CA ALA A 4 24.19 -2.06 75.56
C ALA A 4 22.93 -2.61 74.85
N PHE A 5 23.03 -3.63 74.00
CA PHE A 5 23.22 -5.08 74.25
C PHE A 5 21.89 -5.84 74.27
N LYS A 6 21.81 -6.87 73.41
CA LYS A 6 20.95 -8.08 73.35
C LYS A 6 20.50 -8.23 71.89
N GLY A 7 21.04 -9.12 71.07
CA GLY A 7 21.55 -10.45 71.32
C GLY A 7 20.49 -11.46 70.87
N MET A 8 20.69 -12.11 69.73
CA MET A 8 20.40 -13.54 69.59
C MET A 8 21.18 -14.11 68.40
N MET A 9 21.67 -15.31 68.65
CA MET A 9 22.65 -16.10 67.94
C MET A 9 22.03 -16.87 66.77
N CYS A 10 22.84 -17.14 65.74
CA CYS A 10 22.89 -18.37 64.94
C CYS A 10 21.68 -18.76 64.06
N LEU A 11 21.88 -18.77 62.73
CA LEU A 11 22.21 -19.99 61.98
C LEU A 11 22.60 -19.64 60.53
N PHE A 12 23.71 -20.21 60.05
CA PHE A 12 24.07 -20.23 58.63
C PHE A 12 23.08 -21.09 57.82
N LEU A 13 22.71 -20.66 56.61
CA LEU A 13 22.80 -21.47 55.37
C LEU A 13 22.23 -20.73 54.14
N ALA A 14 23.02 -20.79 53.07
CA ALA A 14 22.79 -20.53 51.65
C ALA A 14 21.35 -20.26 51.16
N GLY A 15 21.20 -19.21 50.34
CA GLY A 15 20.00 -18.98 49.53
C GLY A 15 20.24 -17.94 48.44
N CYS A 16 20.24 -18.39 47.20
CA CYS A 16 20.56 -17.66 45.98
C CYS A 16 19.81 -16.34 45.78
N LEU A 17 20.52 -15.36 45.19
CA LEU A 17 19.96 -14.23 44.44
C LEU A 17 18.97 -14.74 43.40
N ASN A 18 17.73 -14.26 43.43
CA ASN A 18 16.90 -14.14 42.23
C ASN A 18 15.71 -13.22 42.48
N GLY A 19 15.69 -12.11 41.75
CA GLY A 19 14.59 -11.17 41.72
C GLY A 19 14.73 -10.21 40.54
N ALA A 20 15.15 -10.74 39.38
CA ALA A 20 14.99 -10.02 38.12
C ALA A 20 13.49 -10.05 37.76
N PHE A 21 12.89 -8.86 37.67
CA PHE A 21 11.53 -8.65 37.20
C PHE A 21 11.35 -9.33 35.82
N ALA A 22 10.49 -10.34 35.80
CA ALA A 22 10.05 -11.01 34.59
C ALA A 22 9.22 -10.05 33.72
N ALA A 23 9.76 -9.70 32.56
CA ALA A 23 8.98 -9.22 31.42
C ALA A 23 9.25 -10.15 30.22
N GLU A 24 9.15 -11.46 30.42
CA GLU A 24 9.01 -12.43 29.33
C GLU A 24 7.52 -12.59 28.98
N ALA A 25 6.91 -11.50 28.52
CA ALA A 25 5.57 -11.56 27.96
C ALA A 25 5.63 -12.11 26.53
N SER A 26 5.45 -13.42 26.40
CA SER A 26 4.82 -14.14 25.27
C SER A 26 4.97 -13.55 23.85
N LEU A 27 6.16 -13.63 23.27
CA LEU A 27 6.37 -13.46 21.81
C LEU A 27 6.01 -14.72 21.00
N LYS A 28 5.65 -15.84 21.64
CA LYS A 28 5.52 -17.14 20.98
C LYS A 28 4.26 -17.34 20.13
N ASN A 29 3.28 -16.44 20.19
CA ASN A 29 1.97 -16.63 19.55
C ASN A 29 1.53 -15.49 18.59
N MET A 30 2.42 -14.56 18.21
CA MET A 30 2.05 -13.59 17.17
C MET A 30 2.01 -14.29 15.79
N PRO A 31 0.92 -14.13 15.01
CA PRO A 31 0.85 -14.73 13.68
C PRO A 31 1.93 -14.12 12.78
N ILE A 32 2.94 -14.92 12.43
CA ILE A 32 3.97 -14.55 11.47
C ILE A 32 3.30 -14.41 10.10
N GLY A 33 3.50 -13.27 9.44
CA GLY A 33 3.05 -13.07 8.06
C GLY A 33 3.69 -14.12 7.15
N LYS A 34 2.89 -15.04 6.62
CA LYS A 34 3.31 -16.01 5.59
C LYS A 34 3.06 -15.45 4.19
N ILE A 35 3.74 -15.98 3.19
CA ILE A 35 3.46 -15.65 1.79
C ILE A 35 2.12 -16.25 1.36
N THR A 36 1.47 -15.60 0.40
CA THR A 36 0.25 -16.11 -0.23
C THR A 36 0.55 -17.36 -1.07
N THR A 37 -0.30 -18.38 -0.98
CA THR A 37 -0.23 -19.61 -1.79
C THR A 37 -1.14 -19.55 -3.02
N ALA A 38 -0.85 -20.39 -4.03
CA ALA A 38 -1.71 -20.54 -5.22
C ALA A 38 -3.18 -20.79 -4.88
N SER A 39 -3.44 -21.68 -3.90
CA SER A 39 -4.78 -22.06 -3.46
C SER A 39 -5.52 -20.90 -2.77
N GLN A 40 -4.80 -20.03 -2.07
CA GLN A 40 -5.38 -18.82 -1.46
C GLN A 40 -5.70 -17.77 -2.52
N GLN A 41 -4.77 -17.50 -3.43
CA GLN A 41 -4.96 -16.54 -4.53
C GLN A 41 -6.11 -16.96 -5.46
N SER A 42 -6.23 -18.26 -5.77
CA SER A 42 -7.27 -18.76 -6.69
C SER A 42 -8.69 -18.62 -6.14
N ARG A 43 -8.86 -18.68 -4.81
CA ARG A 43 -10.15 -18.48 -4.13
C ARG A 43 -10.45 -17.01 -3.80
N MET A 44 -9.49 -16.11 -3.99
CA MET A 44 -9.65 -14.71 -3.64
C MET A 44 -10.51 -13.99 -4.67
N THR A 45 -11.57 -13.34 -4.21
CA THR A 45 -12.37 -12.42 -5.04
C THR A 45 -11.74 -11.03 -5.04
N PRO A 46 -12.00 -10.19 -6.06
CA PRO A 46 -11.52 -8.81 -6.08
C PRO A 46 -11.95 -8.00 -4.85
N ARG A 47 -13.16 -8.25 -4.34
CA ARG A 47 -13.67 -7.60 -3.12
C ARG A 47 -12.88 -8.02 -1.88
N GLN A 48 -12.56 -9.30 -1.74
CA GLN A 48 -11.73 -9.79 -0.64
C GLN A 48 -10.32 -9.21 -0.70
N ALA A 49 -9.73 -9.10 -1.90
CA ALA A 49 -8.43 -8.44 -2.10
C ALA A 49 -8.47 -6.99 -1.60
N LEU A 50 -9.52 -6.21 -1.95
CA LEU A 50 -9.65 -4.83 -1.48
C LEU A 50 -9.82 -4.77 0.04
N GLN A 51 -10.63 -5.66 0.62
CA GLN A 51 -10.79 -5.71 2.08
C GLN A 51 -9.48 -6.08 2.79
N GLN A 52 -8.65 -6.93 2.19
CA GLN A 52 -7.34 -7.27 2.74
C GLN A 52 -6.38 -6.06 2.75
N LEU A 53 -6.40 -5.22 1.71
CA LEU A 53 -5.66 -3.95 1.69
C LEU A 53 -6.18 -2.99 2.76
N LYS A 54 -7.50 -2.79 2.83
CA LYS A 54 -8.14 -1.91 3.84
C LYS A 54 -7.82 -2.33 5.27
N ALA A 55 -7.96 -3.63 5.58
CA ALA A 55 -7.59 -4.18 6.87
C ALA A 55 -6.10 -4.01 7.16
N GLY A 56 -5.26 -4.06 6.12
CA GLY A 56 -3.84 -3.76 6.19
C GLY A 56 -3.54 -2.33 6.58
N ASN A 57 -4.18 -1.37 5.91
CA ASN A 57 -4.05 0.04 6.23
C ASN A 57 -4.57 0.39 7.62
N ASP A 58 -5.68 -0.22 8.04
CA ASP A 58 -6.18 -0.08 9.41
C ASP A 58 -5.16 -0.57 10.46
N ARG A 59 -4.45 -1.68 10.20
CA ARG A 59 -3.35 -2.14 11.07
C ARG A 59 -2.19 -1.16 11.12
N PHE A 60 -1.82 -0.60 9.96
CA PHE A 60 -0.78 0.42 9.87
C PHE A 60 -1.13 1.67 10.69
N LEU A 61 -2.34 2.21 10.51
CA LEU A 61 -2.84 3.38 11.22
C LEU A 61 -2.92 3.17 12.75
N LYS A 62 -3.20 1.94 13.19
CA LYS A 62 -3.26 1.59 14.61
C LYS A 62 -1.92 1.17 15.21
N GLY A 63 -0.83 1.13 14.44
CA GLY A 63 0.47 0.63 14.89
C GLY A 63 0.51 -0.88 15.20
N ASN A 64 -0.48 -1.64 14.73
CA ASN A 64 -0.66 -3.06 15.02
C ASN A 64 -0.23 -3.94 13.82
N LEU A 65 0.98 -3.71 13.33
CA LEU A 65 1.54 -4.39 12.15
C LEU A 65 1.76 -5.89 12.40
N LYS A 66 1.68 -6.69 11.33
CA LYS A 66 2.05 -8.11 11.41
C LYS A 66 3.55 -8.26 11.61
N GLN A 67 3.94 -9.15 12.50
CA GLN A 67 5.33 -9.61 12.59
C GLN A 67 5.66 -10.43 11.34
N ARG A 68 6.83 -10.19 10.74
CA ARG A 68 7.24 -10.82 9.47
C ARG A 68 8.70 -11.25 9.54
N ASP A 69 8.96 -12.46 9.06
CA ASP A 69 10.32 -12.91 8.74
C ASP A 69 10.51 -12.76 7.23
N TYR A 70 11.03 -11.61 6.80
CA TYR A 70 11.22 -11.32 5.38
C TYR A 70 12.23 -12.26 4.71
N LEU A 71 13.21 -12.78 5.44
CA LEU A 71 14.18 -13.72 4.87
C LEU A 71 13.52 -15.08 4.61
N ALA A 72 12.69 -15.56 5.54
CA ALA A 72 11.90 -16.76 5.33
C ALA A 72 10.87 -16.57 4.20
N GLN A 73 10.23 -15.41 4.11
CA GLN A 73 9.33 -15.09 3.00
C GLN A 73 10.05 -15.08 1.65
N ALA A 74 11.23 -14.47 1.57
CA ALA A 74 12.03 -14.44 0.34
C ALA A 74 12.43 -15.86 -0.10
N LYS A 75 12.88 -16.70 0.83
CA LYS A 75 13.18 -18.12 0.57
C LYS A 75 11.95 -18.90 0.11
N ALA A 76 10.79 -18.63 0.68
CA ALA A 76 9.55 -19.29 0.24
C ALA A 76 9.14 -18.83 -1.16
N ALA A 77 9.24 -17.52 -1.43
CA ALA A 77 8.87 -16.91 -2.71
C ALA A 77 9.81 -17.28 -3.86
N SER A 78 11.05 -17.70 -3.59
CA SER A 78 11.99 -18.12 -4.64
C SER A 78 11.55 -19.38 -5.41
N TYR A 79 10.63 -20.17 -4.83
CA TYR A 79 10.04 -21.34 -5.48
C TYR A 79 8.75 -21.00 -6.27
N GLY A 80 8.30 -19.74 -6.20
CA GLY A 80 7.08 -19.26 -6.85
C GLY A 80 6.41 -18.15 -6.02
N GLN A 81 5.74 -17.24 -6.71
CA GLN A 81 5.00 -16.13 -6.10
C GLN A 81 3.54 -16.13 -6.55
N TYR A 82 2.64 -15.72 -5.66
CA TYR A 82 1.21 -15.62 -5.95
C TYR A 82 0.63 -14.27 -5.49
N PRO A 83 1.12 -13.12 -6.02
CA PRO A 83 0.58 -11.82 -5.67
C PRO A 83 -0.89 -11.73 -6.03
N TRP A 84 -1.71 -11.28 -5.10
CA TRP A 84 -3.16 -11.25 -5.28
C TRP A 84 -3.69 -9.88 -5.68
N ALA A 85 -2.84 -8.85 -5.68
CA ALA A 85 -3.14 -7.54 -6.24
C ALA A 85 -1.91 -6.93 -6.95
N VAL A 86 -2.19 -6.05 -7.91
CA VAL A 86 -1.20 -5.16 -8.52
C VAL A 86 -1.56 -3.71 -8.19
N VAL A 87 -0.57 -2.94 -7.74
CA VAL A 87 -0.73 -1.53 -7.35
C VAL A 87 0.11 -0.66 -8.30
N LEU A 88 -0.54 0.13 -9.15
CA LEU A 88 0.09 1.23 -9.87
C LEU A 88 0.13 2.44 -8.95
N ASN A 89 1.31 2.77 -8.44
CA ASN A 89 1.54 3.79 -7.44
C ASN A 89 2.58 4.82 -7.92
N CYS A 90 2.60 5.98 -7.28
CA CYS A 90 3.65 6.96 -7.54
C CYS A 90 5.02 6.42 -7.07
N MET A 91 6.10 6.79 -7.76
CA MET A 91 7.46 6.49 -7.29
C MET A 91 7.89 7.29 -6.05
N ASP A 92 7.03 8.18 -5.53
CA ASP A 92 7.27 8.94 -4.30
C ASP A 92 7.74 8.01 -3.17
N SER A 93 8.90 8.34 -2.59
CA SER A 93 9.57 7.52 -1.58
C SER A 93 8.77 7.36 -0.28
N ARG A 94 7.77 8.21 -0.04
CA ARG A 94 6.89 8.20 1.14
C ARG A 94 5.66 7.32 0.92
N SER A 95 5.33 7.00 -0.34
CA SER A 95 4.21 6.12 -0.69
C SER A 95 4.72 4.73 -1.04
N VAL A 96 4.84 3.84 -0.05
CA VAL A 96 5.28 2.44 -0.22
C VAL A 96 4.13 1.48 0.14
N PRO A 97 3.39 0.95 -0.86
CA PRO A 97 2.16 0.17 -0.65
C PRO A 97 2.31 -1.03 0.27
N GLU A 98 3.41 -1.77 0.17
CA GLU A 98 3.67 -2.92 1.02
C GLU A 98 3.69 -2.54 2.50
N LEU A 99 4.20 -1.35 2.84
CA LEU A 99 4.30 -0.88 4.22
C LEU A 99 2.95 -0.40 4.76
N PHE A 100 2.31 0.57 4.09
CA PHE A 100 1.08 1.15 4.61
C PHE A 100 -0.16 0.26 4.39
N PHE A 101 -0.07 -0.78 3.55
CA PHE A 101 -1.06 -1.86 3.55
C PHE A 101 -0.64 -3.05 4.41
N ASP A 102 0.47 -3.00 5.14
CA ASP A 102 0.98 -4.10 5.98
C ASP A 102 0.96 -5.46 5.23
N GLN A 103 1.52 -5.47 4.01
CA GLN A 103 1.70 -6.66 3.17
C GLN A 103 3.16 -7.11 3.15
N GLY A 104 3.39 -8.38 2.80
CA GLY A 104 4.73 -8.97 2.78
C GLY A 104 5.29 -9.12 1.39
N LEU A 105 6.44 -9.80 1.31
CA LEU A 105 7.00 -10.21 0.04
C LEU A 105 6.04 -11.16 -0.69
N ALA A 106 5.96 -11.01 -2.02
CA ALA A 106 5.12 -11.80 -2.91
C ALA A 106 3.60 -11.69 -2.69
N ASP A 107 3.13 -10.76 -1.86
CA ASP A 107 1.69 -10.48 -1.70
C ASP A 107 1.16 -9.51 -2.76
N LEU A 108 1.98 -8.52 -3.16
CA LEU A 108 1.63 -7.48 -4.14
C LEU A 108 2.66 -7.45 -5.29
N PHE A 109 2.18 -7.15 -6.49
CA PHE A 109 3.00 -6.49 -7.50
C PHE A 109 2.85 -4.98 -7.35
N THR A 110 3.97 -4.25 -7.34
CA THR A 110 3.94 -2.79 -7.19
C THR A 110 4.66 -2.15 -8.38
N LEU A 111 3.89 -1.45 -9.21
CA LEU A 111 4.38 -0.66 -10.33
C LEU A 111 4.54 0.78 -9.86
N ARG A 112 5.72 1.37 -10.04
CA ARG A 112 6.04 2.71 -9.50
C ARG A 112 6.58 3.63 -10.58
N VAL A 113 5.87 4.71 -10.85
CA VAL A 113 6.27 5.75 -11.81
C VAL A 113 5.83 7.12 -11.30
N ALA A 114 6.54 8.20 -11.65
CA ALA A 114 6.16 9.54 -11.24
C ALA A 114 4.70 9.86 -11.64
N GLY A 115 3.92 10.38 -10.69
CA GLY A 115 2.50 10.71 -10.90
C GLY A 115 1.59 9.51 -11.19
N ASN A 116 2.06 8.27 -10.98
CA ASN A 116 1.32 7.04 -11.28
C ASN A 116 0.64 7.06 -12.66
N VAL A 117 1.34 7.64 -13.63
CA VAL A 117 0.87 7.80 -15.01
C VAL A 117 0.85 6.46 -15.74
N LEU A 118 -0.03 6.34 -16.73
CA LEU A 118 -0.15 5.13 -17.53
C LEU A 118 0.68 5.22 -18.81
N ASP A 119 1.39 4.13 -19.13
CA ASP A 119 1.97 3.88 -20.44
C ASP A 119 1.76 2.40 -20.83
N ASP A 120 2.30 2.01 -21.98
CA ASP A 120 2.15 0.66 -22.50
C ASP A 120 2.92 -0.37 -21.66
N ILE A 121 4.03 0.03 -21.03
CA ILE A 121 4.83 -0.84 -20.15
C ILE A 121 4.05 -1.14 -18.85
N MET A 122 3.43 -0.12 -18.25
CA MET A 122 2.58 -0.28 -17.07
C MET A 122 1.36 -1.13 -17.40
N THR A 123 0.73 -0.90 -18.56
CA THR A 123 -0.43 -1.68 -19.01
C THR A 123 -0.05 -3.15 -19.21
N GLY A 124 1.01 -3.44 -19.97
CA GLY A 124 1.48 -4.82 -20.17
C GLY A 124 1.91 -5.52 -18.87
N SER A 125 2.50 -4.78 -17.93
CA SER A 125 2.84 -5.31 -16.61
C SER A 125 1.59 -5.71 -15.81
N MET A 126 0.50 -4.93 -15.89
CA MET A 126 -0.78 -5.27 -15.27
C MET A 126 -1.47 -6.44 -15.98
N GLU A 127 -1.37 -6.55 -17.31
CA GLU A 127 -1.85 -7.72 -18.06
C GLU A 127 -1.13 -8.99 -17.62
N PHE A 128 0.20 -8.94 -17.44
CA PHE A 128 0.96 -10.06 -16.90
C PHE A 128 0.51 -10.41 -15.47
N ALA A 129 0.45 -9.42 -14.58
CA ALA A 129 0.05 -9.62 -13.19
C ALA A 129 -1.35 -10.26 -13.07
N THR A 130 -2.28 -9.86 -13.91
CA THR A 130 -3.67 -10.34 -13.89
C THR A 130 -3.85 -11.63 -14.69
N LYS A 131 -3.60 -11.61 -16.00
CA LYS A 131 -3.91 -12.72 -16.91
C LYS A 131 -2.96 -13.90 -16.76
N VAL A 132 -1.68 -13.66 -16.45
CA VAL A 132 -0.66 -14.72 -16.36
C VAL A 132 -0.49 -15.20 -14.92
N VAL A 133 -0.33 -14.28 -13.97
CA VAL A 133 -0.05 -14.63 -12.57
C VAL A 133 -1.31 -14.81 -11.72
N GLY A 134 -2.45 -14.23 -12.12
CA GLY A 134 -3.73 -14.42 -11.45
C GLY A 134 -4.06 -13.42 -10.34
N ALA A 135 -3.43 -12.24 -10.33
CA ALA A 135 -3.81 -11.16 -9.43
C ALA A 135 -5.28 -10.76 -9.64
N ARG A 136 -5.98 -10.51 -8.54
CA ARG A 136 -7.45 -10.33 -8.48
C ARG A 136 -7.89 -8.88 -8.40
N LEU A 137 -6.96 -7.97 -8.13
CA LEU A 137 -7.26 -6.56 -7.95
C LEU A 137 -6.17 -5.70 -8.57
N ILE A 138 -6.59 -4.68 -9.32
CA ILE A 138 -5.76 -3.57 -9.76
C ILE A 138 -6.08 -2.37 -8.87
N VAL A 139 -5.07 -1.73 -8.30
CA VAL A 139 -5.21 -0.48 -7.54
C VAL A 139 -4.42 0.61 -8.25
N VAL A 140 -5.08 1.68 -8.66
CA VAL A 140 -4.45 2.91 -9.11
C VAL A 140 -4.38 3.87 -7.94
N LEU A 141 -3.18 4.09 -7.41
CA LEU A 141 -2.97 4.79 -6.15
C LEU A 141 -2.16 6.07 -6.34
N GLY A 142 -2.85 7.20 -6.23
CA GLY A 142 -2.19 8.50 -6.07
C GLY A 142 -1.83 8.76 -4.61
N HIS A 143 -1.27 9.93 -4.34
CA HIS A 143 -1.03 10.38 -2.98
C HIS A 143 -1.14 11.90 -2.83
N THR A 144 -1.30 12.37 -1.59
CA THR A 144 -1.31 13.80 -1.28
C THR A 144 0.07 14.43 -1.50
N SER A 145 0.10 15.72 -1.86
CA SER A 145 1.34 16.48 -2.10
C SER A 145 2.27 15.86 -3.15
N CYS A 146 1.70 15.40 -4.27
CA CYS A 146 2.44 14.78 -5.36
C CYS A 146 3.17 15.81 -6.24
N GLY A 147 4.50 15.70 -6.33
CA GLY A 147 5.34 16.61 -7.11
C GLY A 147 5.06 16.61 -8.61
N ALA A 148 4.69 15.46 -9.19
CA ALA A 148 4.30 15.39 -10.61
C ALA A 148 2.99 16.15 -10.88
N MET A 149 2.03 16.10 -9.94
CA MET A 149 0.78 16.85 -10.04
C MET A 149 1.03 18.36 -9.95
N SER A 150 1.90 18.78 -9.01
CA SER A 150 2.34 20.18 -8.92
C SER A 150 3.04 20.63 -10.20
N GLY A 151 4.01 19.86 -10.69
CA GLY A 151 4.74 20.19 -11.92
C GLY A 151 3.84 20.34 -13.15
N ALA A 152 2.86 19.44 -13.32
CA ALA A 152 1.89 19.54 -14.40
C ALA A 152 0.97 20.76 -14.23
N CYS A 153 0.54 21.06 -13.00
CA CYS A 153 -0.28 22.24 -12.72
C CYS A 153 0.47 23.55 -13.02
N ASP A 154 1.75 23.62 -12.65
CA ASP A 154 2.64 24.76 -12.85
C ASP A 154 3.10 24.91 -14.32
N GLY A 155 2.81 23.93 -15.18
CA GLY A 155 3.28 23.93 -16.56
C GLY A 155 4.79 23.82 -16.68
N VAL A 156 5.43 23.08 -15.77
CA VAL A 156 6.87 22.79 -15.84
C VAL A 156 7.17 22.09 -17.15
N ASN A 157 8.25 22.53 -17.81
CA ASN A 157 8.79 21.91 -19.01
C ASN A 157 10.28 21.62 -18.78
N LEU A 158 10.62 20.33 -18.73
CA LEU A 158 11.95 19.84 -18.37
C LEU A 158 12.29 18.50 -19.05
N GLY A 159 12.38 18.48 -20.37
CA GLY A 159 12.99 17.39 -21.13
C GLY A 159 12.22 16.08 -20.97
N HIS A 160 12.85 15.00 -20.47
CA HIS A 160 12.14 13.73 -20.31
C HIS A 160 11.02 13.77 -19.28
N LEU A 161 11.01 14.74 -18.35
CA LEU A 161 9.92 14.91 -17.41
C LEU A 161 8.59 15.22 -18.12
N ASP A 162 8.65 15.86 -19.29
CA ASP A 162 7.48 16.25 -20.08
C ASP A 162 6.65 15.02 -20.45
N SER A 163 7.28 13.87 -20.72
CA SER A 163 6.58 12.61 -21.00
C SER A 163 5.67 12.13 -19.87
N VAL A 164 5.96 12.53 -18.62
CA VAL A 164 5.11 12.30 -17.45
C VAL A 164 4.06 13.40 -17.32
N LEU A 165 4.48 14.66 -17.39
CA LEU A 165 3.59 15.79 -17.15
C LEU A 165 2.52 15.92 -18.23
N ASP A 166 2.83 15.62 -19.48
CA ASP A 166 1.88 15.65 -20.62
C ASP A 166 0.73 14.67 -20.45
N LYS A 167 0.91 13.60 -19.66
CA LYS A 167 -0.17 12.65 -19.31
C LYS A 167 -1.10 13.22 -18.23
N ILE A 168 -0.66 14.21 -17.46
CA ILE A 168 -1.40 14.80 -16.34
C ILE A 168 -2.02 16.15 -16.75
N SER A 169 -1.29 16.98 -17.50
CA SER A 169 -1.65 18.34 -17.91
C SER A 169 -3.07 18.48 -18.48
N PRO A 170 -3.60 17.54 -19.29
CA PRO A 170 -4.99 17.61 -19.78
C PRO A 170 -6.05 17.63 -18.68
N LEU A 171 -5.74 17.13 -17.48
CA LEU A 171 -6.66 17.08 -16.34
C LEU A 171 -6.68 18.39 -15.54
N VAL A 172 -5.69 19.26 -15.71
CA VAL A 172 -5.52 20.50 -14.92
C VAL A 172 -6.70 21.46 -15.11
N PRO A 173 -7.13 21.83 -16.34
CA PRO A 173 -8.21 22.81 -16.52
C PRO A 173 -9.53 22.36 -15.88
N LYS A 174 -9.89 21.09 -16.08
CA LYS A 174 -11.11 20.49 -15.50
C LYS A 174 -11.03 20.48 -13.97
N THR A 175 -9.88 20.13 -13.39
CA THR A 175 -9.71 20.10 -11.93
C THR A 175 -9.78 21.50 -11.32
N ARG A 176 -9.23 22.53 -11.99
CA ARG A 176 -9.38 23.93 -11.57
C ARG A 176 -10.85 24.37 -11.58
N GLN A 177 -11.59 24.01 -12.63
CA GLN A 177 -13.01 24.28 -12.73
C GLN A 177 -13.82 23.60 -11.61
N GLU A 178 -13.56 22.32 -11.33
CA GLU A 178 -14.26 21.55 -10.28
C GLU A 178 -14.01 22.09 -8.88
N THR A 179 -12.81 22.57 -8.61
CA THR A 179 -12.41 23.05 -7.27
C THR A 179 -12.60 24.54 -7.07
N GLY A 180 -12.69 25.33 -8.15
CA GLY A 180 -12.64 26.79 -8.10
C GLY A 180 -11.26 27.35 -7.73
N LEU A 181 -10.22 26.51 -7.68
CA LEU A 181 -8.86 26.88 -7.30
C LEU A 181 -7.98 27.03 -8.54
N THR A 182 -7.10 28.03 -8.54
CA THR A 182 -6.18 28.29 -9.66
C THR A 182 -4.71 28.19 -9.27
N GLN A 183 -4.40 28.41 -7.99
CA GLN A 183 -3.03 28.42 -7.48
C GLN A 183 -2.52 26.99 -7.27
N CYS A 184 -1.49 26.60 -8.01
CA CYS A 184 -0.89 25.26 -7.94
C CYS A 184 -0.10 25.01 -6.65
N SER A 185 0.22 26.07 -5.91
CA SER A 185 0.74 25.99 -4.54
C SER A 185 -0.33 25.59 -3.53
N ASP A 186 -1.62 25.64 -3.87
CA ASP A 186 -2.70 25.19 -2.99
C ASP A 186 -2.73 23.65 -2.91
N PRO A 187 -2.48 23.05 -1.73
CA PRO A 187 -2.50 21.60 -1.57
C PRO A 187 -3.85 20.97 -1.93
N LYS A 188 -4.97 21.70 -1.81
CA LYS A 188 -6.30 21.19 -2.18
C LYS A 188 -6.41 20.97 -3.67
N LEU A 189 -5.87 21.88 -4.49
CA LEU A 189 -5.86 21.72 -5.94
C LEU A 189 -4.97 20.55 -6.36
N VAL A 190 -3.75 20.46 -5.81
CA VAL A 190 -2.81 19.37 -6.10
C VAL A 190 -3.39 18.01 -5.70
N ASN A 191 -4.03 17.92 -4.53
CA ASN A 191 -4.64 16.67 -4.06
C ASN A 191 -5.88 16.29 -4.88
N ALA A 192 -6.68 17.28 -5.31
CA ALA A 192 -7.79 17.04 -6.22
C ALA A 192 -7.30 16.53 -7.59
N LEU A 193 -6.18 17.10 -8.10
CA LEU A 193 -5.57 16.64 -9.34
C LEU A 193 -5.03 15.21 -9.22
N ALA A 194 -4.38 14.88 -8.10
CA ALA A 194 -3.94 13.51 -7.82
C ALA A 194 -5.11 12.52 -7.82
N LYS A 195 -6.23 12.87 -7.19
CA LYS A 195 -7.46 12.06 -7.17
C LYS A 195 -8.03 11.90 -8.58
N ASN A 196 -8.16 12.99 -9.32
CA ASN A 196 -8.69 12.99 -10.68
C ASN A 196 -7.81 12.17 -11.64
N ASN A 197 -6.49 12.25 -11.48
CA ASN A 197 -5.54 11.43 -12.21
C ASN A 197 -5.71 9.93 -11.89
N ALA A 198 -5.78 9.54 -10.62
CA ALA A 198 -5.99 8.13 -10.26
C ALA A 198 -7.31 7.57 -10.84
N LEU A 199 -8.39 8.35 -10.79
CA LEU A 199 -9.67 8.00 -11.41
C LEU A 199 -9.60 7.94 -12.94
N HIS A 200 -8.88 8.87 -13.57
CA HIS A 200 -8.68 8.89 -15.01
C HIS A 200 -7.91 7.66 -15.48
N VAL A 201 -6.76 7.38 -14.86
CA VAL A 201 -5.93 6.21 -15.18
C VAL A 201 -6.69 4.90 -14.96
N ALA A 202 -7.51 4.79 -13.91
CA ALA A 202 -8.34 3.59 -13.69
C ALA A 202 -9.37 3.36 -14.82
N ARG A 203 -9.89 4.42 -15.45
CA ARG A 203 -10.74 4.30 -16.64
C ARG A 203 -9.91 3.99 -17.89
N GLU A 204 -8.81 4.70 -18.07
CA GLU A 204 -7.91 4.55 -19.22
C GLU A 204 -7.37 3.11 -19.35
N ILE A 205 -7.05 2.45 -18.24
CA ILE A 205 -6.64 1.02 -18.22
C ILE A 205 -7.71 0.13 -18.88
N GLN A 206 -8.98 0.35 -18.57
CA GLN A 206 -10.09 -0.42 -19.11
C GLN A 206 -10.34 -0.10 -20.60
N GLU A 207 -10.04 1.13 -21.02
CA GLU A 207 -10.17 1.57 -22.40
C GLU A 207 -9.05 0.99 -23.27
N LYS A 208 -7.82 1.00 -22.77
CA LYS A 208 -6.61 0.59 -23.51
C LYS A 208 -6.34 -0.91 -23.53
N SER A 209 -6.74 -1.65 -22.48
CA SER A 209 -6.50 -3.09 -22.41
C SER A 209 -7.82 -3.87 -22.56
N PRO A 210 -8.10 -4.45 -23.74
CA PRO A 210 -9.20 -5.39 -23.91
C PRO A 210 -9.11 -6.60 -22.96
N ILE A 211 -7.90 -7.04 -22.63
CA ILE A 211 -7.65 -8.18 -21.73
C ILE A 211 -8.14 -7.85 -20.32
N ILE A 212 -7.69 -6.74 -19.74
CA ILE A 212 -8.10 -6.33 -18.39
C ILE A 212 -9.60 -6.04 -18.36
N ARG A 213 -10.13 -5.37 -19.38
CA ARG A 213 -11.57 -5.10 -19.50
C ARG A 213 -12.40 -6.39 -19.50
N GLU A 214 -12.00 -7.41 -20.25
CA GLU A 214 -12.69 -8.70 -20.29
C GLU A 214 -12.65 -9.39 -18.91
N LEU A 215 -11.51 -9.38 -18.23
CA LEU A 215 -11.37 -9.96 -16.88
C LEU A 215 -12.28 -9.26 -15.86
N ILE A 216 -12.43 -7.94 -15.96
CA ILE A 216 -13.34 -7.15 -15.13
C ILE A 216 -14.80 -7.50 -15.45
N GLN A 217 -15.17 -7.58 -16.73
CA GLN A 217 -16.52 -7.95 -17.15
C GLN A 217 -16.93 -9.35 -16.66
N LYS A 218 -15.96 -10.27 -16.56
CA LYS A 218 -16.16 -11.63 -16.01
C LYS A 218 -16.18 -11.70 -14.48
N GLY A 219 -15.85 -10.61 -13.78
CA GLY A 219 -15.75 -10.62 -12.31
C GLY A 219 -14.48 -11.27 -11.77
N GLU A 220 -13.53 -11.65 -12.63
CA GLU A 220 -12.29 -12.32 -12.24
C GLU A 220 -11.26 -11.36 -11.62
N VAL A 221 -11.30 -10.10 -12.07
CA VAL A 221 -10.46 -8.99 -11.62
C VAL A 221 -11.33 -7.79 -11.28
N GLY A 222 -10.97 -7.03 -10.26
CA GLY A 222 -11.52 -5.71 -9.98
C GLY A 222 -10.48 -4.64 -10.20
N ILE A 223 -10.92 -3.40 -10.42
CA ILE A 223 -10.05 -2.23 -10.45
C ILE A 223 -10.56 -1.21 -9.43
N VAL A 224 -9.69 -0.45 -8.77
CA VAL A 224 -10.09 0.67 -7.92
C VAL A 224 -9.07 1.80 -8.01
N ALA A 225 -9.54 3.03 -7.79
CA ALA A 225 -8.68 4.18 -7.59
C ALA A 225 -8.62 4.53 -6.09
N GLY A 226 -7.51 5.10 -5.64
CA GLY A 226 -7.38 5.61 -4.28
C GLY A 226 -6.34 6.70 -4.14
N ILE A 227 -6.33 7.32 -2.95
CA ILE A 227 -5.32 8.29 -2.54
C ILE A 227 -4.77 7.89 -1.18
N HIS A 228 -3.45 7.83 -1.08
CA HIS A 228 -2.70 7.74 0.17
C HIS A 228 -2.41 9.15 0.71
N ASP A 229 -2.88 9.48 1.92
CA ASP A 229 -2.43 10.68 2.63
C ASP A 229 -1.07 10.40 3.28
N ILE A 230 0.00 10.91 2.68
CA ILE A 230 1.38 10.67 3.14
C ILE A 230 1.66 11.22 4.55
N ARG A 231 0.81 12.11 5.08
CA ARG A 231 0.95 12.66 6.43
C ARG A 231 0.37 11.73 7.49
N THR A 232 -0.75 11.08 7.20
CA THR A 232 -1.48 10.24 8.17
C THR A 232 -1.25 8.75 7.95
N GLY A 233 -0.86 8.36 6.73
CA GLY A 233 -0.80 6.96 6.30
C GLY A 233 -2.14 6.41 5.79
N GLU A 234 -3.22 7.20 5.84
CA GLU A 234 -4.56 6.72 5.50
C GLU A 234 -4.72 6.57 3.99
N VAL A 235 -5.36 5.49 3.56
CA VAL A 235 -5.74 5.28 2.16
C VAL A 235 -7.26 5.38 2.00
N THR A 236 -7.70 6.35 1.22
CA THR A 236 -9.09 6.48 0.80
C THR A 236 -9.28 5.89 -0.60
N PHE A 237 -10.21 4.95 -0.75
CA PHE A 237 -10.58 4.37 -2.05
C PHE A 237 -11.83 5.06 -2.62
N PHE A 238 -11.95 5.07 -3.95
CA PHE A 238 -13.04 5.71 -4.67
C PHE A 238 -13.73 4.74 -5.64
N GLU A 239 -15.01 5.03 -5.92
CA GLU A 239 -15.82 4.34 -6.94
C GLU A 239 -15.88 2.79 -6.80
N GLU A 240 -15.72 2.27 -5.58
CA GLU A 240 -15.65 0.83 -5.30
C GLU A 240 -16.82 0.04 -5.88
N GLY A 241 -18.05 0.57 -5.76
CA GLY A 241 -19.27 -0.08 -6.24
C GLY A 241 -19.47 -0.04 -7.76
N LYS A 242 -18.67 0.77 -8.48
CA LYS A 242 -18.67 0.83 -9.95
C LYS A 242 -17.56 -0.02 -10.56
N LEU A 243 -16.45 -0.16 -9.85
CA LEU A 243 -15.21 -0.71 -10.41
C LEU A 243 -14.87 -2.13 -9.90
N ILE A 244 -15.53 -2.61 -8.84
CA ILE A 244 -15.50 -4.01 -8.43
C ILE A 244 -16.88 -4.65 -8.71
N PRO A 245 -16.95 -5.64 -9.63
CA PRO A 245 -18.16 -6.40 -9.88
C PRO A 245 -18.78 -6.97 -8.59
N ARG A 246 -20.10 -7.09 -8.54
CA ARG A 246 -20.82 -7.63 -7.37
C ARG A 246 -20.52 -9.10 -7.15
#